data_AF-A0A7Y7L8F5-F1
#
_entry.id   AF-A0A7Y7L8F5-F1
#
_cell.length_a   1.000
_cell.length_b   1.000
_cell.length_c   1.000
_cell.angle_alpha   90.00
_cell.angle_beta   90.00
_cell.angle_gamma   90.00
#
_symmetry.space_group_name_H-M   'P 1'
#
loop_
_entity.id
_entity.type
_entity.pdbx_description
1 polymer ?
#
loop_
_entity_poly.entity_id
_entity_poly.type
_entity_poly.pdbx_seq_one_letter_code
_entity_poly.pdbx_strand_id
1 'polypeptide(L)' 'MQTLEIIVPDNKTRLVKDILKELGVTIKVKKENKTPNAETIAAMDELKAGKGKKFKSVDELFKSI' A
#
# COMPACT_ATOMS: atom_id res chain seq x y z
N MET A 1 6.24 -14.60 -26.33
CA MET A 1 6.16 -13.14 -26.10
C MET A 1 6.68 -12.88 -24.69
N GLN A 2 7.74 -12.08 -24.53
CA GLN A 2 8.27 -11.73 -23.20
C GLN A 2 7.59 -10.44 -22.71
N THR A 3 7.16 -10.43 -21.45
CA THR A 3 6.62 -9.25 -20.78
C THR A 3 7.65 -8.82 -19.73
N LEU A 4 8.06 -7.55 -19.75
CA LEU A 4 9.02 -7.00 -18.80
C LEU A 4 8.28 -6.20 -17.73
N GLU A 5 8.66 -6.40 -16.47
CA GLU A 5 8.15 -5.62 -15.33
C GLU A 5 9.20 -4.58 -14.93
N ILE A 6 8.76 -3.33 -14.79
CA ILE A 6 9.61 -2.22 -14.34
C ILE A 6 8.95 -1.55 -13.15
N ILE A 7 9.77 -1.15 -12.17
CA ILE A 7 9.34 -0.37 -11.01
C ILE A 7 9.57 1.10 -11.35
N VAL A 8 8.50 1.90 -11.34
CA VAL A 8 8.55 3.32 -11.68
C VAL A 8 8.15 4.14 -10.45
N PRO A 9 8.98 5.11 -10.01
CA PRO A 9 8.60 6.04 -8.96
C PRO A 9 7.34 6.83 -9.32
N ASP A 10 6.42 7.01 -8.35
CA ASP A 10 5.10 7.62 -8.58
C ASP A 10 5.18 9.00 -9.26
N ASN A 11 6.19 9.79 -8.91
CA ASN A 11 6.41 11.13 -9.47
C ASN A 11 6.82 11.13 -10.96
N LYS A 12 7.26 9.98 -11.51
CA LYS A 12 7.70 9.83 -12.91
C LYS A 12 6.75 8.96 -13.74
N THR A 13 5.70 8.40 -13.12
CA THR A 13 4.76 7.48 -13.77
C THR A 13 4.06 8.08 -14.99
N ARG A 14 3.78 9.39 -14.99
CA ARG A 14 3.15 10.07 -16.15
C ARG A 14 4.08 10.11 -17.36
N LEU A 15 5.30 10.60 -17.17
CA LEU A 15 6.31 10.70 -18.22
C LEU A 15 6.63 9.34 -18.85
N VAL A 16 6.80 8.32 -18.02
CA VAL A 16 7.11 6.96 -18.50
C VAL A 16 5.93 6.38 -19.28
N LYS A 17 4.68 6.62 -18.86
CA LYS A 17 3.50 6.18 -19.61
C LYS A 17 3.38 6.84 -20.97
N ASP A 18 3.70 8.13 -21.06
CA ASP A 18 3.59 8.88 -22.30
C ASP A 18 4.65 8.40 -23.32
N ILE A 19 5.90 8.21 -22.89
CA ILE A 19 6.97 7.65 -23.73
C ILE A 19 6.63 6.23 -24.21
N LEU A 20 6.17 5.35 -23.31
CA LEU A 20 5.86 3.97 -23.66
C LEU A 20 4.66 3.86 -24.62
N LYS A 21 3.70 4.80 -24.55
CA LYS A 21 2.60 4.89 -25.52
C LYS A 21 3.10 5.35 -26.89
N GLU A 22 3.98 6.34 -26.96
CA GLU A 22 4.59 6.79 -28.22
C GLU A 22 5.37 5.67 -28.92
N LEU A 23 6.01 4.79 -28.14
CA LEU A 23 6.70 3.60 -28.64
C LEU A 23 5.75 2.44 -29.03
N GLY A 24 4.43 2.62 -28.91
CA GLY A 24 3.43 1.60 -29.25
C GLY A 24 3.36 0.42 -28.28
N VAL A 25 3.94 0.54 -27.08
CA VAL A 25 3.97 -0.54 -26.09
C VAL A 25 2.67 -0.57 -25.30
N THR A 26 2.06 -1.75 -25.18
CA THR A 26 0.85 -1.95 -24.36
C THR A 26 1.24 -2.08 -22.88
N ILE A 27 0.81 -1.11 -22.07
CA ILE A 27 1.15 -1.01 -20.64
C ILE A 27 0.00 -1.59 -19.80
N LYS A 28 0.31 -2.54 -18.91
CA LYS A 28 -0.61 -2.98 -17.85
C LYS A 28 -0.07 -2.54 -16.50
N VAL A 29 -0.75 -1.58 -15.87
CA VAL A 29 -0.39 -1.13 -14.51
C VAL A 29 -0.89 -2.17 -13.52
N LYS A 30 0.03 -2.88 -12.87
CA LYS A 30 -0.31 -3.67 -11.67
C LYS A 30 -0.45 -2.69 -10.51
N LYS A 31 -1.63 -2.66 -9.89
CA LYS A 31 -1.76 -2.00 -8.58
C LYS A 31 -0.99 -2.85 -7.59
N GLU A 32 -0.01 -2.26 -6.90
CA GLU A 32 0.60 -2.93 -5.76
C GLU A 32 -0.48 -3.14 -4.71
N ASN A 33 -0.77 -4.40 -4.41
CA ASN A 33 -1.45 -4.75 -3.18
C ASN A 33 -0.45 -4.51 -2.06
N LYS A 34 -0.63 -3.41 -1.32
CA LYS A 34 0.14 -3.15 -0.11
C LYS A 34 -0.23 -4.19 0.93
N THR A 35 0.47 -5.32 0.93
CA THR A 35 0.39 -6.32 1.99
C THR A 35 1.01 -5.72 3.25
N PRO A 36 0.30 -5.69 4.39
CA PRO A 36 0.88 -5.25 5.65
C PRO A 36 2.14 -6.07 5.96
N ASN A 37 3.11 -5.45 6.62
CA ASN A 37 4.30 -6.16 7.08
C ASN A 37 3.95 -7.14 8.22
N ALA A 38 4.86 -8.05 8.55
CA ALA A 38 4.62 -9.09 9.54
C ALA A 38 4.18 -8.53 10.92
N GLU A 39 4.79 -7.41 11.35
CA GLU A 39 4.44 -6.74 12.60
C GLU A 39 3.01 -6.19 12.60
N THR A 40 2.58 -5.59 11.48
CA THR A 40 1.21 -5.08 11.33
C THR A 40 0.20 -6.22 11.34
N ILE A 41 0.51 -7.35 10.68
CA ILE A 41 -0.35 -8.53 10.70
C ILE A 41 -0.50 -9.06 12.14
N ALA A 42 0.61 -9.18 12.87
CA ALA A 42 0.58 -9.63 14.27
C ALA A 42 -0.27 -8.70 15.15
N ALA A 43 -0.10 -7.38 15.04
CA ALA A 43 -0.90 -6.41 15.79
C ALA A 43 -2.40 -6.48 15.45
N MET A 44 -2.74 -6.71 14.17
CA MET A 44 -4.14 -6.90 13.74
C MET A 44 -4.74 -8.17 14.34
N ASP A 45 -3.99 -9.27 14.41
CA ASP A 45 -4.48 -10.53 14.97
C ASP A 45 -4.61 -10.47 16.50
N GLU A 46 -3.73 -9.75 17.20
CA GLU A 46 -3.90 -9.45 18.62
C GLU A 46 -5.15 -8.61 18.91
N LEU A 47 -5.42 -7.61 18.08
CA LEU A 47 -6.64 -6.81 18.18
C LEU A 47 -7.89 -7.67 17.96
N LYS A 48 -7.90 -8.55 16.96
CA LYS A 48 -9.00 -9.51 16.71
C LYS A 48 -9.19 -10.49 17.87
N ALA A 49 -8.11 -10.90 18.53
CA ALA A 49 -8.16 -11.76 19.72
C ALA A 49 -8.68 -11.03 20.98
N GLY A 50 -9.04 -9.75 20.87
CA GLY A 50 -9.62 -8.97 21.97
C GLY A 50 -8.59 -8.38 22.94
N LYS A 51 -7.30 -8.43 22.61
CA LYS A 51 -6.20 -7.87 23.44
C LYS A 51 -6.00 -6.36 23.25
N GLY A 52 -6.84 -5.70 22.44
CA GLY A 52 -6.79 -4.27 22.21
C GLY A 52 -7.20 -3.44 23.43
N LYS A 53 -6.70 -2.21 23.52
CA LYS A 53 -7.15 -1.23 24.51
C LYS A 53 -8.48 -0.61 24.07
N LYS A 54 -9.43 -0.50 25.01
CA LYS A 54 -10.70 0.20 24.81
C LYS A 54 -10.66 1.52 25.56
N PHE A 55 -11.17 2.56 24.92
CA PHE A 55 -11.33 3.88 25.51
C PHE A 55 -12.81 4.26 25.46
N LYS A 56 -13.29 5.00 26.46
CA LYS A 56 -14.69 5.42 26.55
C LYS A 56 -14.96 6.65 25.69
N SER A 57 -13.93 7.46 25.42
CA SER A 57 -14.04 8.63 24.56
C SER A 57 -12.75 8.86 23.76
N VAL A 58 -12.88 9.70 22.74
CA VAL A 58 -11.76 10.16 21.92
C VAL A 58 -10.75 10.97 22.76
N ASP A 59 -11.22 11.79 23.69
CA ASP A 59 -10.35 12.55 24.61
C ASP A 59 -9.52 11.63 25.51
N GLU A 60 -10.07 10.49 25.94
CA GLU A 60 -9.35 9.50 26.76
C GLU A 60 -8.26 8.80 25.94
N LEU A 61 -8.52 8.51 24.67
CA LEU A 61 -7.52 7.96 23.75
C LEU A 61 -6.34 8.93 23.58
N PHE A 62 -6.60 10.21 23.27
CA PHE A 62 -5.54 11.19 23.04
C PHE A 62 -4.72 11.55 24.28
N LYS A 63 -5.26 11.35 25.49
CA LYS A 63 -4.48 11.47 26.74
C LYS A 63 -3.57 10.28 27.01
N SER A 64 -3.75 9.16 26.32
CA SER A 64 -3.06 7.89 26.58
C SER A 64 -1.86 7.61 25.67
N ILE A 65 -1.66 8.46 24.65
CA ILE A 65 -0.59 8.40 23.65
C ILE A 65 0.28 9.65 23.73
#